data_AF-A0A2B7ZIT4-F1
#
_entry.id   AF-A0A2B7ZIT4-F1
#
_cell.length_a   1.000
_cell.length_b   1.000
_cell.length_c   1.000
_cell.angle_alpha   90.00
_cell.angle_beta   90.00
_cell.angle_gamma   90.00
#
_symmetry.space_group_name_H-M   'P 1'
#
loop_
_entity.id
_entity.type
_entity.pdbx_description
1 polymer ?
#
loop_
_entity_poly.entity_id
_entity_poly.type
_entity_poly.pdbx_seq_one_letter_code
_entity_poly.pdbx_strand_id
1 'polypeptide(L)'
;MGSKPASSTPTHSPTWHRALSSHIANNGSTTISTGHDPYSYTAGRWLHQDKLQRQSRFLQFDFLRLCETAMKLCDGASKVTKYEKKEGGYNRVFILTMDTGKRVAARIPTPVAGPPRLTVNSEVATIAYLQSKTSLPIPKILAWNDDSSNPVGIEYIIQDHADGVQLHEQWRLMDSLQHMQCTKDLSLKIEEMASLDFPAYGNIYFADAPIEKGLKIPLEDGFCIGPYCSPLFWNCGVGEAELYNEGNSNRGPWRNLTDYSFGLIDTAFSRIPKQANSNDQLPFRGTIQDHIHLIKSCRETMQVLVGDSHVQAAALPVLIHPDYHKRNIFVSQDDPTKVTALVDWQLASIEPAFMYTQNTPDFASLPEETPADDEDTGKQLSNDEQQLRNDISICHQTYDVIMRLKIPKMRIAKRLNPTLFRLFHYCFTTWRDGAPAIRQELLDLRSQWTELELPGECPYVPTEEELRQHAAQYEDFETMQKLKAWLQASLQISSDGWVPNEIWDAAKEAYRAAYKEWIETARESEASGGDMTVGKADKLWPYDAR
;
A
#
# COMPACT_ATOMS: atom_id res chain seq x y z
N MET A 1 21.71 32.76 -50.68
CA MET A 1 22.05 31.89 -49.54
C MET A 1 21.52 32.58 -48.30
N GLY A 2 20.37 32.13 -47.81
CA GLY A 2 19.62 32.79 -46.74
C GLY A 2 19.85 32.13 -45.38
N SER A 3 20.18 32.95 -44.39
CA SER A 3 20.23 32.60 -42.97
C SER A 3 18.91 33.00 -42.32
N LYS A 4 18.13 32.03 -41.82
CA LYS A 4 16.98 32.24 -40.94
C LYS A 4 17.44 32.22 -39.47
N PRO A 5 16.92 33.09 -38.58
CA PRO A 5 17.09 32.93 -37.14
C PRO A 5 16.05 31.93 -36.59
N ALA A 6 16.48 31.13 -35.61
CA ALA A 6 15.66 30.16 -34.91
C ALA A 6 14.66 30.86 -33.98
N SER A 7 13.40 30.45 -34.08
CA SER A 7 12.30 30.86 -33.21
C SER A 7 12.43 30.19 -31.84
N SER A 8 12.52 31.01 -30.79
CA SER A 8 12.34 30.58 -29.40
C SER A 8 10.86 30.28 -29.14
N THR A 9 10.53 29.02 -28.87
CA THR A 9 9.25 28.61 -28.30
C THR A 9 9.24 28.91 -26.79
N PRO A 10 8.16 29.48 -26.23
CA PRO A 10 8.07 29.72 -24.80
C PRO A 10 7.75 28.41 -24.06
N THR A 11 8.56 28.08 -23.07
CA THR A 11 8.29 27.04 -22.06
C THR A 11 7.16 27.52 -21.15
N HIS A 12 5.93 27.06 -21.43
CA HIS A 12 4.81 27.20 -20.49
C HIS A 12 4.97 26.16 -19.38
N SER A 13 5.49 26.57 -18.23
CA SER A 13 5.35 25.81 -16.99
C SER A 13 3.87 25.81 -16.57
N PRO A 14 3.22 24.65 -16.38
CA PRO A 14 1.85 24.62 -15.85
C PRO A 14 1.84 25.14 -14.42
N THR A 15 1.12 26.24 -14.16
CA THR A 15 0.92 26.74 -12.80
C THR A 15 -0.15 25.89 -12.11
N TRP A 16 0.31 25.02 -11.20
CA TRP A 16 -0.57 24.29 -10.29
C TRP A 16 -1.08 25.24 -9.21
N HIS A 17 -2.35 25.66 -9.32
CA HIS A 17 -2.92 26.63 -8.38
C HIS A 17 -3.27 25.96 -7.04
N ARG A 18 -2.50 26.28 -5.99
CA ARG A 18 -2.94 26.11 -4.60
C ARG A 18 -4.05 27.13 -4.33
N ALA A 19 -5.21 26.68 -3.84
CA ALA A 19 -6.34 27.58 -3.60
C ALA A 19 -5.96 28.66 -2.58
N LEU A 20 -5.87 29.92 -3.02
CA LEU A 20 -5.62 31.07 -2.14
C LEU A 20 -6.91 31.46 -1.44
N SER A 21 -6.84 31.66 -0.11
CA SER A 21 -7.95 32.10 0.72
C SER A 21 -8.55 33.41 0.20
N SER A 22 -9.83 33.36 -0.19
CA SER A 22 -10.64 34.55 -0.48
C SER A 22 -11.93 34.51 0.35
N HIS A 23 -12.14 35.55 1.17
CA HIS A 23 -13.40 35.84 1.85
C HIS A 23 -14.47 36.28 0.84
N ILE A 24 -15.61 35.57 0.70
CA ILE A 24 -16.89 36.17 0.26
C ILE A 24 -18.12 35.42 0.84
N ALA A 25 -19.03 36.27 1.30
CA ALA A 25 -20.47 36.23 1.62
C ALA A 25 -21.31 34.94 1.48
N ASN A 26 -22.18 34.83 2.49
CA ASN A 26 -23.24 33.87 2.74
C ASN A 26 -24.45 34.15 1.82
N ASN A 27 -24.91 33.18 1.01
CA ASN A 27 -26.31 33.02 0.61
C ASN A 27 -26.53 31.81 -0.31
N GLY A 28 -27.53 30.98 0.03
CA GLY A 28 -28.14 30.00 -0.88
C GLY A 28 -28.08 28.56 -0.37
N SER A 29 -29.02 28.18 0.51
CA SER A 29 -29.20 26.79 0.98
C SER A 29 -29.53 25.85 -0.19
N THR A 30 -28.50 25.19 -0.73
CA THR A 30 -28.66 24.11 -1.71
C THR A 30 -28.94 22.82 -0.95
N THR A 31 -30.21 22.43 -0.85
CA THR A 31 -30.59 21.13 -0.26
C THR A 31 -30.16 20.01 -1.18
N ILE A 32 -29.02 19.39 -0.87
CA ILE A 32 -28.60 18.11 -1.45
C ILE A 32 -29.54 17.03 -0.89
N SER A 33 -30.19 16.29 -1.80
CA SER A 33 -31.06 15.15 -1.47
C SER A 33 -30.34 14.18 -0.53
N THR A 34 -31.01 13.82 0.57
CA THR A 34 -30.56 12.92 1.63
C THR A 34 -30.18 11.54 1.08
N GLY A 35 -28.89 11.27 0.97
CA GLY A 35 -28.36 9.98 0.57
C GLY A 35 -27.00 9.73 1.22
N HIS A 36 -27.02 9.28 2.47
CA HIS A 36 -25.87 8.83 3.28
C HIS A 36 -25.04 9.90 4.00
N ASP A 37 -24.79 9.67 5.29
CA ASP A 37 -23.87 10.39 6.15
C ASP A 37 -22.48 10.56 5.50
N PRO A 38 -22.00 11.79 5.22
CA PRO A 38 -20.69 12.03 4.62
C PRO A 38 -19.53 11.89 5.61
N TYR A 39 -19.81 11.79 6.92
CA TYR A 39 -18.83 11.88 8.01
C TYR A 39 -18.40 10.52 8.54
N SER A 40 -19.32 9.56 8.66
CA SER A 40 -19.00 8.22 9.18
C SER A 40 -18.53 7.25 8.10
N TYR A 41 -17.66 6.32 8.53
CA TYR A 41 -17.28 5.16 7.73
C TYR A 41 -18.41 4.13 7.65
N THR A 42 -18.82 3.79 6.42
CA THR A 42 -20.00 2.95 6.15
C THR A 42 -19.79 1.85 5.11
N ALA A 43 -18.60 1.72 4.50
CA ALA A 43 -18.35 0.68 3.50
C ALA A 43 -18.20 -0.73 4.10
N GLY A 44 -17.81 -0.84 5.37
CA GLY A 44 -17.64 -2.15 6.01
C GLY A 44 -17.34 -2.08 7.49
N ARG A 45 -16.95 -3.22 8.05
CA ARG A 45 -16.64 -3.43 9.46
C ARG A 45 -15.43 -4.35 9.60
N TRP A 46 -14.78 -4.33 10.76
CA TRP A 46 -13.60 -5.16 11.02
C TRP A 46 -13.88 -6.22 12.07
N LEU A 47 -13.40 -7.44 11.82
CA LEU A 47 -13.40 -8.52 12.82
C LEU A 47 -12.45 -8.23 13.99
N HIS A 48 -11.53 -7.27 13.83
CA HIS A 48 -10.62 -6.79 14.87
C HIS A 48 -10.86 -5.30 15.16
N GLN A 49 -11.16 -4.96 16.42
CA GLN A 49 -11.28 -3.58 16.89
C GLN A 49 -12.26 -2.70 16.07
N ASP A 50 -13.39 -3.26 15.62
CA ASP A 50 -14.37 -2.59 14.73
C ASP A 50 -14.67 -1.13 15.12
N LYS A 51 -14.95 -0.90 16.40
CA LYS A 51 -15.31 0.43 16.91
C LYS A 51 -14.16 1.42 16.70
N LEU A 52 -12.93 1.03 17.03
CA LEU A 52 -11.76 1.88 16.91
C LEU A 52 -11.41 2.13 15.44
N GLN A 53 -11.52 1.10 14.58
CA GLN A 53 -11.31 1.19 13.14
C GLN A 53 -12.25 2.20 12.47
N ARG A 54 -13.55 2.17 12.84
CA ARG A 54 -14.55 3.11 12.32
C ARG A 54 -14.39 4.51 12.88
N GLN A 55 -14.08 4.65 14.18
CA GLN A 55 -13.83 5.95 14.81
C GLN A 55 -12.62 6.65 14.20
N SER A 56 -11.54 5.92 13.92
CA SER A 56 -10.31 6.45 13.30
C SER A 56 -10.51 6.90 11.84
N ARG A 57 -11.65 6.56 11.22
CA ARG A 57 -12.05 6.94 9.85
C ARG A 57 -13.27 7.85 9.81
N PHE A 58 -13.68 8.37 10.96
CA PHE A 58 -14.65 9.46 11.03
C PHE A 58 -13.99 10.76 10.57
N LEU A 59 -14.69 11.54 9.73
CA LEU A 59 -14.18 12.80 9.18
C LEU A 59 -15.13 13.93 9.54
N GLN A 60 -14.61 14.97 10.19
CA GLN A 60 -15.35 16.19 10.49
C GLN A 60 -14.92 17.28 9.52
N PHE A 61 -15.86 17.76 8.70
CA PHE A 61 -15.62 18.78 7.68
C PHE A 61 -16.94 19.41 7.20
N ASP A 62 -16.89 20.49 6.44
CA ASP A 62 -18.05 21.10 5.79
C ASP A 62 -18.28 20.49 4.41
N PHE A 63 -19.20 19.52 4.34
CA PHE A 63 -19.55 18.84 3.09
C PHE A 63 -20.17 19.77 2.05
N LEU A 64 -21.01 20.74 2.47
CA LEU A 64 -21.62 21.69 1.54
C LEU A 64 -20.54 22.57 0.92
N ARG A 65 -19.56 23.01 1.71
CA ARG A 65 -18.44 23.81 1.21
C ARG A 65 -17.52 23.02 0.27
N LEU A 66 -17.35 21.72 0.49
CA LEU A 66 -16.68 20.84 -0.48
C LEU A 66 -17.44 20.80 -1.82
N CYS A 67 -18.76 20.61 -1.77
CA CYS A 67 -19.61 20.61 -2.97
C CYS A 67 -19.56 21.94 -3.71
N GLU A 68 -19.62 23.07 -3.01
CA GLU A 68 -19.47 24.41 -3.60
C GLU A 68 -18.09 24.59 -4.26
N THR A 69 -17.03 24.10 -3.62
CA THR A 69 -15.67 24.17 -4.16
C THR A 69 -15.56 23.38 -5.45
N ALA A 70 -16.09 22.15 -5.48
CA ALA A 70 -16.12 21.31 -6.67
C ALA A 70 -16.97 21.90 -7.81
N MET A 71 -18.13 22.46 -7.48
CA MET A 71 -19.04 23.10 -8.44
C MET A 71 -18.38 24.29 -9.14
N LYS A 72 -17.64 25.13 -8.40
CA LYS A 72 -16.92 26.29 -8.97
C LYS A 72 -15.82 25.92 -9.98
N LEU A 73 -15.38 24.67 -9.99
CA LEU A 73 -14.38 24.14 -10.93
C LEU A 73 -15.02 23.60 -12.22
N CYS A 74 -16.35 23.57 -12.29
CA CYS A 74 -17.10 23.04 -13.41
C CYS A 74 -17.82 24.17 -14.15
N ASP A 75 -17.31 24.55 -15.32
CA ASP A 75 -17.90 25.60 -16.14
C ASP A 75 -19.39 25.33 -16.43
N GLY A 76 -20.23 26.34 -16.20
CA GLY A 76 -21.68 26.27 -16.39
C GLY A 76 -22.44 25.50 -15.31
N ALA A 77 -21.77 24.91 -14.32
CA ALA A 77 -22.45 24.23 -13.21
C ALA A 77 -23.02 25.24 -12.21
N SER A 78 -24.27 25.00 -11.79
CA SER A 78 -24.94 25.83 -10.78
C SER A 78 -25.34 25.06 -9.52
N LYS A 79 -25.30 23.72 -9.57
CA LYS A 79 -25.58 22.85 -8.43
C LYS A 79 -24.93 21.47 -8.58
N VAL A 80 -24.62 20.85 -7.45
CA VAL A 80 -24.40 19.40 -7.36
C VAL A 80 -25.77 18.72 -7.29
N THR A 81 -26.06 17.81 -8.22
CA THR A 81 -27.37 17.12 -8.31
C THR A 81 -27.38 15.77 -7.60
N LYS A 82 -26.23 15.08 -7.58
CA LYS A 82 -26.05 13.76 -6.98
C LYS A 82 -24.63 13.65 -6.47
N TYR A 83 -24.43 12.87 -5.41
CA TYR A 83 -23.11 12.33 -5.08
C TYR A 83 -23.17 10.84 -4.83
N GLU A 84 -22.03 10.18 -5.00
CA GLU A 84 -21.78 8.80 -4.58
C GLU A 84 -20.61 8.79 -3.62
N LYS A 85 -20.79 8.19 -2.44
CA LYS A 85 -19.72 8.02 -1.47
C LYS A 85 -19.05 6.66 -1.69
N LYS A 86 -17.74 6.68 -1.94
CA LYS A 86 -16.87 5.50 -2.00
C LYS A 86 -15.85 5.61 -0.87
N GLU A 87 -15.55 4.51 -0.20
CA GLU A 87 -14.64 4.52 0.96
C GLU A 87 -13.65 3.37 0.85
N GLY A 88 -12.37 3.68 1.04
CA GLY A 88 -11.29 2.71 1.14
C GLY A 88 -10.67 2.70 2.54
N GLY A 89 -9.54 2.00 2.69
CA GLY A 89 -8.79 1.96 3.95
C GLY A 89 -8.23 3.32 4.38
N TYR A 90 -7.84 4.16 3.41
CA TYR A 90 -7.16 5.43 3.64
C TYR A 90 -7.91 6.66 3.15
N ASN A 91 -8.92 6.53 2.29
CA ASN A 91 -9.60 7.68 1.68
C ASN A 91 -11.11 7.54 1.71
N ARG A 92 -11.78 8.68 1.85
CA ARG A 92 -13.18 8.86 1.46
C ARG A 92 -13.25 9.63 0.16
N VAL A 93 -13.99 9.10 -0.81
CA VAL A 93 -14.12 9.69 -2.14
C VAL A 93 -15.59 9.98 -2.41
N PHE A 94 -15.87 11.21 -2.86
CA PHE A 94 -17.18 11.63 -3.31
C PHE A 94 -17.14 11.84 -4.82
N ILE A 95 -17.89 11.03 -5.55
CA ILE A 95 -18.14 11.28 -6.97
C ILE A 95 -19.31 12.26 -7.05
N LEU A 96 -19.02 13.51 -7.39
CA LEU A 96 -19.99 14.60 -7.45
C LEU A 96 -20.46 14.79 -8.90
N THR A 97 -21.77 14.73 -9.12
CA THR A 97 -22.39 14.96 -10.42
C THR A 97 -23.03 16.34 -10.44
N MET A 98 -22.60 17.19 -11.36
CA MET A 98 -23.13 18.54 -11.57
C MET A 98 -24.46 18.50 -12.35
N ASP A 99 -25.21 19.59 -12.36
CA ASP A 99 -26.40 19.77 -13.20
C ASP A 99 -26.11 19.77 -14.70
N THR A 100 -24.87 20.06 -15.09
CA THR A 100 -24.38 19.92 -16.46
C THR A 100 -24.12 18.47 -16.87
N GLY A 101 -24.18 17.52 -15.93
CA GLY A 101 -23.80 16.13 -16.13
C GLY A 101 -22.30 15.86 -15.97
N LYS A 102 -21.45 16.90 -15.85
CA LYS A 102 -20.02 16.73 -15.54
C LYS A 102 -19.85 16.07 -14.18
N ARG A 103 -18.91 15.13 -14.09
CA ARG A 103 -18.55 14.44 -12.85
C ARG A 103 -17.13 14.78 -12.42
N VAL A 104 -16.93 14.94 -11.11
CA VAL A 104 -15.61 15.13 -10.49
C VAL A 104 -15.48 14.23 -9.27
N ALA A 105 -14.26 13.81 -8.94
CA ALA A 105 -13.97 13.04 -7.74
C ALA A 105 -13.32 13.95 -6.69
N ALA A 106 -13.96 14.08 -5.52
CA ALA A 106 -13.39 14.76 -4.36
C ALA A 106 -12.91 13.72 -3.34
N ARG A 107 -11.61 13.65 -3.10
CA ARG A 107 -10.94 12.69 -2.22
C ARG A 107 -10.49 13.39 -0.93
N ILE A 108 -10.74 12.75 0.19
CA ILE A 108 -10.35 13.21 1.53
C ILE A 108 -9.60 12.06 2.22
N PRO A 109 -8.32 12.25 2.60
CA PRO A 109 -7.58 11.25 3.35
C PRO A 109 -8.15 11.12 4.76
N THR A 110 -8.14 9.89 5.28
CA THR A 110 -8.43 9.62 6.69
C THR A 110 -7.17 9.85 7.53
N PRO A 111 -7.30 10.07 8.85
CA PRO A 111 -6.14 10.23 9.74
C PRO A 111 -5.15 9.06 9.70
N VAL A 112 -5.59 7.87 9.28
CA VAL A 112 -4.75 6.68 9.17
C VAL A 112 -3.96 6.61 7.85
N ALA A 113 -4.23 7.51 6.91
CA ALA A 113 -3.60 7.56 5.58
C ALA A 113 -2.16 8.07 5.59
N GLY A 114 -1.72 8.68 6.69
CA GLY A 114 -0.37 9.20 6.84
C GLY A 114 -0.35 10.57 7.53
N PRO A 115 0.83 11.20 7.58
CA PRO A 115 1.01 12.50 8.20
C PRO A 115 0.16 13.60 7.53
N PRO A 116 -0.51 14.45 8.33
CA PRO A 116 -1.21 15.63 7.82
C PRO A 116 -0.30 16.49 6.93
N ARG A 117 -0.91 17.11 5.93
CA ARG A 117 -0.33 17.95 4.88
C ARG A 117 0.55 17.18 3.89
N LEU A 118 1.43 16.31 4.37
CA LEU A 118 2.41 15.62 3.55
C LEU A 118 1.76 14.60 2.61
N THR A 119 0.73 13.87 3.05
CA THR A 119 0.04 12.88 2.21
C THR A 119 -0.58 13.53 0.97
N VAL A 120 -1.39 14.59 1.16
CA VAL A 120 -2.04 15.29 0.04
C VAL A 120 -1.01 16.01 -0.84
N ASN A 121 -0.06 16.72 -0.23
CA ASN A 121 0.95 17.45 -1.00
C ASN A 121 1.78 16.50 -1.87
N SER A 122 2.19 15.35 -1.32
CA SER A 122 2.99 14.38 -2.08
C SER A 122 2.21 13.72 -3.21
N GLU A 123 0.95 13.34 -2.96
CA GLU A 123 0.12 12.73 -3.99
C GLU A 123 -0.09 13.67 -5.17
N VAL A 124 -0.44 14.93 -4.89
CA VAL A 124 -0.65 15.94 -5.94
C VAL A 124 0.65 16.26 -6.67
N ALA A 125 1.77 16.38 -5.95
CA ALA A 125 3.07 16.63 -6.57
C ALA A 125 3.53 15.46 -7.44
N THR A 126 3.29 14.22 -7.02
CA THR A 126 3.60 13.02 -7.79
C THR A 126 2.77 12.96 -9.08
N ILE A 127 1.46 13.21 -8.99
CA ILE A 127 0.58 13.27 -10.16
C ILE A 127 1.05 14.35 -11.14
N ALA A 128 1.32 15.56 -10.64
CA ALA A 128 1.79 16.68 -11.43
C ALA A 128 3.14 16.38 -12.12
N TYR A 129 4.08 15.77 -11.39
CA TYR A 129 5.37 15.37 -11.92
C TYR A 129 5.21 14.32 -13.03
N LEU A 130 4.46 13.24 -12.79
CA LEU A 130 4.23 12.18 -13.77
C LEU A 130 3.54 12.70 -15.03
N GLN A 131 2.47 13.49 -14.90
CA GLN A 131 1.79 14.12 -16.04
C GLN A 131 2.73 15.02 -16.88
N SER A 132 3.80 15.54 -16.30
CA SER A 132 4.81 16.34 -17.02
C SER A 132 5.92 15.51 -17.66
N LYS A 133 6.12 14.25 -17.24
CA LYS A 133 7.26 13.41 -17.63
C LYS A 133 6.88 12.16 -18.42
N THR A 134 5.62 11.75 -18.36
CA THR A 134 5.15 10.48 -18.94
C THR A 134 3.87 10.68 -19.74
N SER A 135 3.47 9.66 -20.50
CA SER A 135 2.20 9.59 -21.22
C SER A 135 1.11 8.85 -20.44
N LEU A 136 1.32 8.60 -19.15
CA LEU A 136 0.40 7.86 -18.30
C LEU A 136 -0.96 8.56 -18.25
N PRO A 137 -2.06 7.81 -18.44
CA PRO A 137 -3.39 8.37 -18.32
C PRO A 137 -3.71 8.57 -16.83
N ILE A 138 -3.52 9.78 -16.31
CA ILE A 138 -3.81 10.12 -14.91
C ILE A 138 -4.86 11.23 -14.89
N PRO A 139 -5.96 11.11 -14.12
CA PRO A 139 -6.96 12.17 -14.04
C PRO A 139 -6.36 13.51 -13.61
N LYS A 140 -6.82 14.59 -14.22
CA LYS A 140 -6.32 15.94 -13.94
C LYS A 140 -6.74 16.41 -12.56
N ILE A 141 -5.80 16.95 -11.78
CA ILE A 141 -6.13 17.66 -10.54
C ILE A 141 -6.74 19.02 -10.88
N LEU A 142 -7.93 19.28 -10.35
CA LEU A 142 -8.69 20.52 -10.56
C LEU A 142 -8.46 21.51 -9.41
N ALA A 143 -8.43 21.02 -8.16
CA ALA A 143 -8.10 21.79 -6.98
C ALA A 143 -7.64 20.87 -5.85
N TRP A 144 -6.89 21.40 -4.90
CA TRP A 144 -6.51 20.67 -3.69
C TRP A 144 -6.17 21.66 -2.58
N ASN A 145 -6.20 21.18 -1.34
CA ASN A 145 -5.68 21.89 -0.20
C ASN A 145 -5.17 20.89 0.84
N ASP A 146 -3.95 21.11 1.32
CA ASP A 146 -3.27 20.29 2.32
C ASP A 146 -3.31 20.92 3.72
N ASP A 147 -4.04 22.01 3.92
CA ASP A 147 -4.18 22.72 5.20
C ASP A 147 -5.65 22.71 5.63
N SER A 148 -5.95 22.07 6.76
CA SER A 148 -7.31 21.96 7.30
C SER A 148 -7.92 23.28 7.76
N SER A 149 -7.15 24.39 7.82
CA SER A 149 -7.69 25.74 8.05
C SER A 149 -8.48 26.31 6.86
N ASN A 150 -8.49 25.62 5.73
CA ASN A 150 -9.29 26.00 4.56
C ASN A 150 -10.80 25.95 4.86
N PRO A 151 -11.66 26.61 4.05
CA PRO A 151 -13.09 26.69 4.31
C PRO A 151 -13.84 25.36 4.39
N VAL A 152 -13.32 24.27 3.79
CA VAL A 152 -13.89 22.92 3.90
C VAL A 152 -13.59 22.31 5.28
N GLY A 153 -12.53 22.77 5.96
CA GLY A 153 -12.16 22.30 7.30
C GLY A 153 -11.32 21.02 7.31
N ILE A 154 -10.93 20.50 6.14
CA ILE A 154 -10.10 19.29 5.99
C ILE A 154 -9.29 19.34 4.70
N GLU A 155 -8.21 18.56 4.65
CA GLU A 155 -7.42 18.36 3.45
C GLU A 155 -8.24 17.65 2.37
N TYR A 156 -8.05 18.03 1.11
CA TYR A 156 -8.79 17.42 0.00
C TYR A 156 -8.02 17.49 -1.32
N ILE A 157 -8.39 16.61 -2.23
CA ILE A 157 -8.03 16.63 -3.65
C ILE A 157 -9.33 16.56 -4.46
N ILE A 158 -9.55 17.49 -5.38
CA ILE A 158 -10.63 17.45 -6.38
C ILE A 158 -9.97 17.25 -7.74
N GLN A 159 -10.39 16.21 -8.44
CA GLN A 159 -9.85 15.81 -9.74
C GLN A 159 -10.98 15.45 -10.71
N ASP A 160 -10.65 15.37 -11.99
CA ASP A 160 -11.56 14.82 -12.99
C ASP A 160 -11.96 13.38 -12.61
N HIS A 161 -13.20 13.02 -12.90
CA HIS A 161 -13.65 11.64 -12.78
C HIS A 161 -12.93 10.77 -13.82
N ALA A 162 -12.41 9.61 -13.41
CA ALA A 162 -11.76 8.69 -14.34
C ALA A 162 -12.74 8.22 -15.43
N ASP A 163 -12.34 8.32 -16.69
CA ASP A 163 -13.15 7.84 -17.81
C ASP A 163 -13.03 6.32 -17.96
N GLY A 164 -14.09 5.69 -18.45
CA GLY A 164 -14.16 4.23 -18.64
C GLY A 164 -14.75 3.49 -17.44
N VAL A 165 -14.41 2.20 -17.35
CA VAL A 165 -14.89 1.23 -16.33
C VAL A 165 -13.71 0.59 -15.62
N GLN A 166 -13.89 0.15 -14.37
CA GLN A 166 -12.80 -0.47 -13.62
C GLN A 166 -12.39 -1.79 -14.27
N LEU A 167 -11.08 -2.00 -14.43
CA LEU A 167 -10.54 -3.24 -14.99
C LEU A 167 -10.97 -4.45 -14.16
N HIS A 168 -11.08 -4.31 -12.84
CA HIS A 168 -11.56 -5.38 -11.96
C HIS A 168 -12.93 -5.93 -12.37
N GLU A 169 -13.86 -5.05 -12.79
CA GLU A 169 -15.20 -5.43 -13.21
C GLU A 169 -15.19 -6.07 -14.60
N GLN A 170 -14.36 -5.56 -15.52
CA GLN A 170 -14.26 -6.06 -16.90
C GLN A 170 -13.42 -7.33 -17.04
N TRP A 171 -12.44 -7.57 -16.16
CA TRP A 171 -11.48 -8.66 -16.31
C TRP A 171 -12.16 -10.01 -16.51
N ARG A 172 -13.21 -10.32 -15.74
CA ARG A 172 -13.93 -11.60 -15.86
C ARG A 172 -14.67 -11.79 -17.19
N LEU A 173 -14.85 -10.72 -17.96
CA LEU A 173 -15.55 -10.71 -19.24
C LEU A 173 -14.58 -10.71 -20.43
N MET A 174 -13.27 -10.55 -20.19
CA MET A 174 -12.25 -10.50 -21.23
C MET A 174 -11.84 -11.90 -21.67
N ASP A 175 -11.46 -12.03 -22.94
CA ASP A 175 -10.82 -13.24 -23.44
C ASP A 175 -9.29 -13.24 -23.17
N SER A 176 -8.65 -14.39 -23.40
CA SER A 176 -7.21 -14.55 -23.12
C SER A 176 -6.30 -13.66 -23.98
N LEU A 177 -6.73 -13.29 -25.19
CA LEU A 177 -5.97 -12.35 -26.01
C LEU A 177 -6.02 -10.94 -25.42
N GLN A 178 -7.21 -10.52 -24.98
CA GLN A 178 -7.43 -9.23 -24.32
C GLN A 178 -6.68 -9.15 -22.98
N HIS A 179 -6.69 -10.21 -22.17
CA HIS A 179 -5.91 -10.28 -20.93
C HIS A 179 -4.41 -10.08 -21.17
N MET A 180 -3.84 -10.80 -22.14
CA MET A 180 -2.43 -10.65 -22.50
C MET A 180 -2.11 -9.24 -23.01
N GLN A 181 -2.96 -8.69 -23.89
CA GLN A 181 -2.76 -7.33 -24.44
C GLN A 181 -2.84 -6.25 -23.36
N CYS A 182 -3.82 -6.34 -22.46
CA CYS A 182 -3.97 -5.43 -21.33
C CYS A 182 -2.77 -5.53 -20.37
N THR A 183 -2.36 -6.75 -20.01
CA THR A 183 -1.17 -7.01 -19.17
C THR A 183 0.09 -6.42 -19.79
N LYS A 184 0.26 -6.58 -21.11
CA LYS A 184 1.37 -5.99 -21.85
C LYS A 184 1.35 -4.46 -21.77
N ASP A 185 0.23 -3.81 -22.07
CA ASP A 185 0.11 -2.35 -22.03
C ASP A 185 0.39 -1.79 -20.62
N LEU A 186 -0.18 -2.43 -19.59
CA LEU A 186 0.05 -2.06 -18.19
C LEU A 186 1.50 -2.23 -17.77
N SER A 187 2.19 -3.27 -18.25
CA SER A 187 3.60 -3.50 -17.94
C SER A 187 4.52 -2.47 -18.63
N LEU A 188 4.17 -2.02 -19.84
CA LEU A 188 4.89 -0.95 -20.54
C LEU A 188 4.70 0.42 -19.86
N LYS A 189 3.56 0.65 -19.21
CA LYS A 189 3.35 1.83 -18.36
C LYS A 189 4.24 1.83 -17.11
N ILE A 190 4.55 0.64 -16.56
CA ILE A 190 5.56 0.51 -15.49
C ILE A 190 6.95 0.88 -15.99
N GLU A 191 7.32 0.47 -17.21
CA GLU A 191 8.58 0.87 -17.84
C GLU A 191 8.70 2.39 -17.92
N GLU A 192 7.62 3.09 -18.28
CA GLU A 192 7.61 4.55 -18.38
C GLU A 192 7.88 5.23 -17.02
N MET A 193 7.24 4.77 -15.94
CA MET A 193 7.49 5.28 -14.58
C MET A 193 8.92 4.96 -14.10
N ALA A 194 9.36 3.71 -14.27
CA ALA A 194 10.63 3.23 -13.76
C ALA A 194 11.84 3.79 -14.55
N SER A 195 11.62 4.33 -15.75
CA SER A 195 12.65 4.98 -16.56
C SER A 195 13.02 6.38 -16.07
N LEU A 196 12.21 6.98 -15.19
CA LEU A 196 12.53 8.27 -14.58
C LEU A 196 13.71 8.13 -13.61
N ASP A 197 14.58 9.14 -13.59
CA ASP A 197 15.76 9.17 -12.73
C ASP A 197 15.56 10.11 -11.54
N PHE A 198 16.02 9.65 -10.38
CA PHE A 198 15.84 10.36 -9.12
C PHE A 198 17.17 10.42 -8.34
N PRO A 199 17.49 11.57 -7.72
CA PRO A 199 18.74 11.74 -6.97
C PRO A 199 18.70 11.17 -5.54
N ALA A 200 17.56 10.64 -5.09
CA ALA A 200 17.33 10.19 -3.72
C ALA A 200 16.07 9.32 -3.61
N TYR A 201 15.90 8.64 -2.48
CA TYR A 201 14.66 7.99 -2.04
C TYR A 201 13.83 8.93 -1.17
N GLY A 202 12.52 8.73 -1.17
CA GLY A 202 11.55 9.54 -0.44
C GLY A 202 10.30 9.82 -1.29
N ASN A 203 9.51 10.81 -0.88
CA ASN A 203 8.31 11.20 -1.60
C ASN A 203 8.55 12.46 -2.44
N ILE A 204 7.86 12.59 -3.58
CA ILE A 204 7.89 13.82 -4.40
C ILE A 204 6.96 14.85 -3.76
N TYR A 205 7.40 16.10 -3.69
CA TYR A 205 6.67 17.27 -3.21
C TYR A 205 6.87 18.46 -4.14
N PHE A 206 6.03 19.49 -4.02
CA PHE A 206 6.34 20.78 -4.61
C PHE A 206 7.51 21.46 -3.87
N ALA A 207 8.35 22.22 -4.58
CA ALA A 207 9.50 22.89 -3.99
C ALA A 207 9.11 23.89 -2.89
N ASP A 208 7.90 24.46 -2.97
CA ASP A 208 7.31 25.38 -1.98
C ASP A 208 6.49 24.66 -0.88
N ALA A 209 6.49 23.32 -0.86
CA ALA A 209 5.83 22.55 0.19
C ALA A 209 6.33 22.98 1.58
N PRO A 210 5.48 22.94 2.62
CA PRO A 210 5.81 23.40 3.98
C PRO A 210 6.71 22.41 4.75
N ILE A 211 7.79 21.97 4.11
CA ILE A 211 8.81 21.05 4.62
C ILE A 211 10.08 21.86 4.91
N GLU A 212 10.78 21.51 5.99
CA GLU A 212 12.05 22.14 6.36
C GLU A 212 13.07 22.07 5.21
N LYS A 213 13.82 23.16 4.98
CA LYS A 213 14.76 23.25 3.86
C LYS A 213 15.82 22.14 3.86
N GLY A 214 16.26 21.68 5.04
CA GLY A 214 17.23 20.59 5.19
C GLY A 214 16.67 19.21 4.79
N LEU A 215 15.35 19.06 4.74
CA LEU A 215 14.65 17.82 4.38
C LEU A 215 14.16 17.85 2.92
N LYS A 216 14.75 18.69 2.07
CA LYS A 216 14.43 18.77 0.64
C LYS A 216 15.66 18.53 -0.21
N ILE A 217 15.56 17.57 -1.10
CA ILE A 217 16.52 17.36 -2.19
C ILE A 217 15.88 17.93 -3.45
N PRO A 218 16.47 18.94 -4.11
CA PRO A 218 15.92 19.51 -5.33
C PRO A 218 15.66 18.44 -6.39
N LEU A 219 14.49 18.52 -7.02
CA LEU A 219 14.14 17.84 -8.24
C LEU A 219 13.87 18.92 -9.30
N GLU A 220 13.84 18.55 -10.57
CA GLU A 220 13.58 19.48 -11.67
C GLU A 220 12.16 20.08 -11.64
N ASP A 221 11.90 21.10 -12.46
CA ASP A 221 10.58 21.69 -12.73
C ASP A 221 9.74 22.12 -11.51
N GLY A 222 10.41 22.57 -10.45
CA GLY A 222 9.75 23.08 -9.25
C GLY A 222 9.30 21.99 -8.28
N PHE A 223 9.86 20.79 -8.39
CA PHE A 223 9.63 19.70 -7.45
C PHE A 223 10.83 19.51 -6.50
N CYS A 224 10.62 18.73 -5.44
CA CYS A 224 11.69 18.22 -4.59
C CYS A 224 11.35 16.84 -4.05
N ILE A 225 12.36 16.07 -3.68
CA ILE A 225 12.21 14.84 -2.90
C ILE A 225 12.31 15.22 -1.42
N GLY A 226 11.34 14.77 -0.63
CA GLY A 226 11.24 15.06 0.79
C GLY A 226 11.03 13.82 1.64
N PRO A 227 10.61 13.99 2.90
CA PRO A 227 10.40 12.89 3.83
C PRO A 227 9.43 11.83 3.29
N TYR A 228 9.68 10.58 3.65
CA TYR A 228 8.85 9.44 3.36
C TYR A 228 7.54 9.54 4.16
N CYS A 229 6.38 9.53 3.48
CA CYS A 229 5.07 9.79 4.10
C CYS A 229 4.24 8.53 4.38
N SER A 230 4.84 7.34 4.34
CA SER A 230 4.16 6.09 4.68
C SER A 230 3.60 6.12 6.11
N PRO A 231 2.33 5.72 6.35
CA PRO A 231 1.72 5.67 7.67
C PRO A 231 2.56 4.98 8.75
N LEU A 232 3.35 3.97 8.36
CA LEU A 232 4.18 3.18 9.27
C LEU A 232 5.33 4.01 9.87
N PHE A 233 5.92 4.93 9.09
CA PHE A 233 7.00 5.82 9.56
C PHE A 233 6.49 6.92 10.51
N TRP A 234 5.18 7.13 10.54
CA TRP A 234 4.50 8.18 11.29
C TRP A 234 3.59 7.64 12.39
N ASN A 235 3.53 6.31 12.58
CA ASN A 235 2.66 5.64 13.55
C ASN A 235 1.18 6.04 13.38
N CYS A 236 0.73 6.22 12.13
CA CYS A 236 -0.64 6.60 11.80
C CYS A 236 -1.61 5.43 11.81
N GLY A 237 -1.13 4.19 12.00
CA GLY A 237 -2.01 3.03 12.14
C GLY A 237 -2.96 3.18 13.34
N VAL A 238 -4.09 2.47 13.28
CA VAL A 238 -5.11 2.54 14.32
C VAL A 238 -4.55 2.10 15.68
N GLY A 239 -4.55 3.01 16.66
CA GLY A 239 -3.99 2.79 18.00
C GLY A 239 -2.46 2.80 18.09
N GLU A 240 -1.74 3.02 16.97
CA GLU A 240 -0.27 3.00 16.95
C GLU A 240 0.34 4.25 17.60
N ALA A 241 -0.31 5.40 17.48
CA ALA A 241 0.18 6.65 18.06
C ALA A 241 0.29 6.52 19.59
N GLU A 242 -0.72 5.95 20.25
CA GLU A 242 -0.73 5.71 21.69
C GLU A 242 0.23 4.59 22.11
N LEU A 243 0.40 3.58 21.25
CA LEU A 243 1.26 2.42 21.52
C LEU A 243 2.74 2.77 21.48
N TYR A 244 3.16 3.52 20.46
CA TYR A 244 4.57 3.80 20.19
C TYR A 244 5.02 5.17 20.73
N ASN A 245 4.14 6.18 20.77
CA ASN A 245 4.30 7.55 21.30
C ASN A 245 5.45 8.40 20.72
N GLU A 246 6.63 7.84 20.42
CA GLU A 246 7.77 8.55 19.84
C GLU A 246 7.79 8.36 18.32
N GLY A 247 7.81 9.47 17.59
CA GLY A 247 7.98 9.45 16.15
C GLY A 247 9.45 9.28 15.76
N ASN A 248 9.71 8.50 14.72
CA ASN A 248 11.01 8.49 14.06
C ASN A 248 11.35 9.89 13.47
N SER A 249 12.56 10.41 13.70
CA SER A 249 13.01 11.65 13.05
C SER A 249 13.70 11.41 11.71
N ASN A 250 14.26 10.21 11.50
CA ASN A 250 14.93 9.79 10.28
C ASN A 250 13.92 9.24 9.27
N ARG A 251 13.18 10.14 8.63
CA ARG A 251 12.17 9.82 7.62
C ARG A 251 12.62 10.21 6.21
N GLY A 252 13.91 10.38 5.98
CA GLY A 252 14.44 10.83 4.70
C GLY A 252 14.21 12.32 4.44
N PRO A 253 14.47 12.80 3.21
CA PRO A 253 14.87 12.00 2.04
C PRO A 253 16.28 11.41 2.18
N TRP A 254 16.57 10.31 1.49
CA TRP A 254 17.84 9.58 1.61
C TRP A 254 18.59 9.52 0.28
N ARG A 255 19.86 9.90 0.25
CA ARG A 255 20.65 9.99 -1.01
C ARG A 255 21.22 8.66 -1.49
N ASN A 256 21.34 7.70 -0.58
CA ASN A 256 22.00 6.43 -0.83
C ASN A 256 21.34 5.33 0.02
N LEU A 257 21.62 4.09 -0.35
CA LEU A 257 21.01 2.92 0.28
C LEU A 257 21.37 2.76 1.76
N THR A 258 22.55 3.24 2.19
CA THR A 258 22.97 3.21 3.59
C THR A 258 22.11 4.13 4.45
N ASP A 259 21.86 5.36 4.01
CA ASP A 259 20.98 6.29 4.74
C ASP A 259 19.53 5.77 4.76
N TYR A 260 19.08 5.18 3.66
CA TYR A 260 17.77 4.53 3.56
C TYR A 260 17.63 3.37 4.57
N SER A 261 18.65 2.50 4.67
CA SER A 261 18.62 1.39 5.63
C SER A 261 18.63 1.88 7.08
N PHE A 262 19.33 2.98 7.39
CA PHE A 262 19.24 3.62 8.70
C PHE A 262 17.83 4.15 8.97
N GLY A 263 17.16 4.74 7.97
CA GLY A 263 15.76 5.17 8.10
C GLY A 263 14.81 4.03 8.45
N LEU A 264 14.99 2.86 7.84
CA LEU A 264 14.21 1.65 8.16
C LEU A 264 14.48 1.17 9.59
N ILE A 265 15.75 1.10 9.99
CA ILE A 265 16.13 0.65 11.33
C ILE A 265 15.68 1.61 12.44
N ASP A 266 15.79 2.91 12.22
CA ASP A 266 15.30 3.93 13.17
C ASP A 266 13.78 3.87 13.29
N THR A 267 13.08 3.60 12.18
CA THR A 267 11.63 3.32 12.20
C THR A 267 11.32 2.07 13.02
N ALA A 268 12.09 1.00 12.85
CA ALA A 268 11.93 -0.23 13.62
C ALA A 268 12.02 0.03 15.14
N PHE A 269 13.04 0.77 15.59
CA PHE A 269 13.19 1.12 17.00
C PHE A 269 12.05 2.00 17.50
N SER A 270 11.59 2.97 16.69
CA SER A 270 10.46 3.83 17.06
C SER A 270 9.13 3.07 17.21
N ARG A 271 9.05 1.85 16.66
CA ARG A 271 7.86 0.99 16.65
C ARG A 271 7.96 -0.16 17.65
N ILE A 272 8.75 0.03 18.71
CA ILE A 272 8.75 -0.83 19.90
C ILE A 272 7.99 -0.09 21.01
N PRO A 273 7.01 -0.72 21.68
CA PRO A 273 6.34 -0.09 22.81
C PRO A 273 7.29 0.07 23.99
N LYS A 274 7.14 1.17 24.73
CA LYS A 274 7.98 1.48 25.89
C LYS A 274 7.75 0.57 27.10
N GLN A 275 6.57 -0.03 27.19
CA GLN A 275 6.16 -0.89 28.29
C GLN A 275 5.45 -2.11 27.73
N ALA A 276 5.69 -3.27 28.36
CA ALA A 276 4.98 -4.49 28.01
C ALA A 276 3.49 -4.28 28.25
N ASN A 277 2.68 -4.50 27.21
CA ASN A 277 1.24 -4.47 27.36
C ASN A 277 0.79 -5.79 27.99
N SER A 278 0.29 -5.74 29.22
CA SER A 278 -0.22 -6.94 29.92
C SER A 278 -1.40 -7.59 29.20
N ASN A 279 -2.06 -6.87 28.28
CA ASN A 279 -3.16 -7.37 27.46
C ASN A 279 -2.69 -7.98 26.13
N ASP A 280 -1.39 -7.94 25.80
CA ASP A 280 -0.87 -8.61 24.62
C ASP A 280 -0.76 -10.11 24.88
N GLN A 281 -1.67 -10.87 24.27
CA GLN A 281 -1.79 -12.31 24.48
C GLN A 281 -1.13 -13.14 23.38
N LEU A 282 -0.45 -12.50 22.42
CA LEU A 282 0.13 -13.20 21.29
C LEU A 282 1.30 -14.07 21.75
N PRO A 283 1.22 -15.41 21.62
CA PRO A 283 2.16 -16.32 22.28
C PRO A 283 3.58 -16.22 21.72
N PHE A 284 3.71 -15.76 20.47
CA PHE A 284 4.98 -15.58 19.77
C PHE A 284 5.39 -14.10 19.62
N ARG A 285 4.78 -13.16 20.38
CA ARG A 285 5.15 -11.74 20.28
C ARG A 285 6.66 -11.55 20.45
N GLY A 286 7.26 -12.25 21.42
CA GLY A 286 8.61 -11.98 21.91
C GLY A 286 8.63 -10.81 22.90
N THR A 287 9.72 -10.71 23.66
CA THR A 287 9.90 -9.62 24.62
C THR A 287 10.38 -8.34 23.92
N ILE A 288 10.20 -7.18 24.57
CA ILE A 288 10.78 -5.89 24.08
C ILE A 288 12.29 -6.04 23.83
N GLN A 289 12.99 -6.77 24.71
CA GLN A 289 14.43 -6.98 24.58
C GLN A 289 14.77 -7.87 23.37
N ASP A 290 13.93 -8.86 23.06
CA ASP A 290 14.08 -9.72 21.88
C ASP A 290 14.00 -8.86 20.62
N HIS A 291 13.00 -7.97 20.53
CA HIS A 291 12.84 -7.06 19.39
C HIS A 291 14.02 -6.11 19.25
N ILE A 292 14.50 -5.52 20.36
CA ILE A 292 15.70 -4.67 20.33
C ILE A 292 16.91 -5.45 19.82
N HIS A 293 17.09 -6.70 20.25
CA HIS A 293 18.19 -7.55 19.79
C HIS A 293 18.07 -7.92 18.31
N LEU A 294 16.87 -8.28 17.84
CA LEU A 294 16.60 -8.60 16.44
C LEU A 294 16.85 -7.38 15.54
N ILE A 295 16.39 -6.19 15.92
CA ILE A 295 16.62 -4.97 15.13
C ILE A 295 18.12 -4.62 15.08
N LYS A 296 18.87 -4.80 16.17
CA LYS A 296 20.33 -4.63 16.15
C LYS A 296 21.00 -5.62 15.18
N SER A 297 20.56 -6.87 15.19
CA SER A 297 21.04 -7.89 14.25
C SER A 297 20.69 -7.54 12.81
N CYS A 298 19.48 -7.04 12.54
CA CYS A 298 19.10 -6.50 11.23
C CYS A 298 20.02 -5.35 10.82
N ARG A 299 20.30 -4.40 11.72
CA ARG A 299 21.21 -3.26 11.44
C ARG A 299 22.59 -3.75 10.99
N GLU A 300 23.21 -4.64 11.75
CA GLU A 300 24.54 -5.18 11.46
C GLU A 300 24.54 -5.99 10.14
N THR A 301 23.51 -6.80 9.92
CA THR A 301 23.37 -7.60 8.70
C THR A 301 23.15 -6.71 7.47
N MET A 302 22.26 -5.74 7.56
CA MET A 302 21.98 -4.78 6.49
C MET A 302 23.21 -3.92 6.18
N GLN A 303 24.07 -3.60 7.16
CA GLN A 303 25.33 -2.90 6.89
C GLN A 303 26.26 -3.68 5.95
N VAL A 304 26.27 -5.02 6.05
CA VAL A 304 27.00 -5.86 5.09
C VAL A 304 26.31 -5.84 3.73
N LEU A 305 24.98 -6.02 3.70
CA LEU A 305 24.20 -6.05 2.45
C LEU A 305 24.31 -4.74 1.66
N VAL A 306 24.24 -3.58 2.32
CA VAL A 306 24.41 -2.28 1.65
C VAL A 306 25.86 -2.06 1.19
N GLY A 307 26.84 -2.80 1.70
CA GLY A 307 28.20 -2.78 1.20
C GLY A 307 28.41 -3.60 -0.07
N ASP A 308 27.50 -4.53 -0.38
CA ASP A 308 27.60 -5.40 -1.55
C ASP A 308 27.28 -4.66 -2.86
N SER A 309 28.13 -4.86 -3.87
CA SER A 309 28.01 -4.16 -5.15
C SER A 309 26.78 -4.57 -5.96
N HIS A 310 26.32 -5.83 -5.84
CA HIS A 310 25.14 -6.31 -6.54
C HIS A 310 23.87 -5.72 -5.91
N VAL A 311 23.79 -5.69 -4.58
CA VAL A 311 22.70 -5.06 -3.84
C VAL A 311 22.63 -3.56 -4.16
N GLN A 312 23.76 -2.86 -4.17
CA GLN A 312 23.83 -1.45 -4.59
C GLN A 312 23.33 -1.23 -6.02
N ALA A 313 23.70 -2.10 -6.96
CA ALA A 313 23.21 -2.04 -8.35
C ALA A 313 21.70 -2.30 -8.47
N ALA A 314 21.13 -3.13 -7.58
CA ALA A 314 19.70 -3.40 -7.49
C ALA A 314 18.92 -2.32 -6.73
N ALA A 315 19.61 -1.36 -6.11
CA ALA A 315 19.01 -0.34 -5.27
C ALA A 315 18.74 0.99 -6.00
N LEU A 316 18.85 1.03 -7.33
CA LEU A 316 18.61 2.28 -8.08
C LEU A 316 17.23 2.88 -7.73
N PRO A 317 17.14 4.19 -7.47
CA PRO A 317 15.88 4.87 -7.20
C PRO A 317 14.86 4.68 -8.34
N VAL A 318 13.69 4.18 -7.98
CA VAL A 318 12.57 3.87 -8.87
C VAL A 318 11.27 4.37 -8.23
N LEU A 319 10.39 4.94 -9.05
CA LEU A 319 9.00 5.22 -8.70
C LEU A 319 8.12 4.26 -9.51
N ILE A 320 7.33 3.43 -8.84
CA ILE A 320 6.26 2.64 -9.45
C ILE A 320 4.99 2.88 -8.62
N HIS A 321 3.83 2.82 -9.29
CA HIS A 321 2.53 2.96 -8.64
C HIS A 321 2.39 1.96 -7.46
N PRO A 322 2.07 2.43 -6.24
CA PRO A 322 2.14 1.61 -5.02
C PRO A 322 1.02 0.56 -4.94
N ASP A 323 -0.15 0.85 -5.50
CA ASP A 323 -1.32 -0.05 -5.50
C ASP A 323 -1.76 -0.38 -6.94
N TYR A 324 -0.86 -0.96 -7.74
CA TYR A 324 -1.07 -1.23 -9.17
C TYR A 324 -1.98 -2.45 -9.42
N HIS A 325 -3.21 -2.39 -8.88
CA HIS A 325 -4.20 -3.46 -8.95
C HIS A 325 -5.37 -3.12 -9.86
N LYS A 326 -6.07 -4.15 -10.37
CA LYS A 326 -7.21 -4.02 -11.31
C LYS A 326 -8.30 -3.03 -10.83
N ARG A 327 -8.46 -2.82 -9.52
CA ARG A 327 -9.43 -1.86 -8.95
C ARG A 327 -9.08 -0.38 -9.17
N ASN A 328 -7.80 -0.09 -9.37
CA ASN A 328 -7.25 1.27 -9.56
C ASN A 328 -6.91 1.58 -11.02
N ILE A 329 -7.27 0.67 -11.92
CA ILE A 329 -7.05 0.78 -13.37
C ILE A 329 -8.42 0.89 -14.03
N PHE A 330 -8.58 1.89 -14.89
CA PHE A 330 -9.75 2.07 -15.73
C PHE A 330 -9.42 1.77 -17.18
N VAL A 331 -10.35 1.14 -17.87
CA VAL A 331 -10.26 0.79 -19.29
C VAL A 331 -11.48 1.26 -20.06
N SER A 332 -11.34 1.37 -21.38
CA SER A 332 -12.46 1.71 -22.26
C SER A 332 -13.56 0.64 -22.19
N GLN A 333 -14.81 1.09 -22.14
CA GLN A 333 -15.97 0.19 -22.16
C GLN A 333 -16.12 -0.54 -23.51
N ASP A 334 -15.72 0.10 -24.61
CA ASP A 334 -15.80 -0.47 -25.96
C ASP A 334 -14.60 -1.37 -26.30
N ASP A 335 -13.47 -1.16 -25.63
CA ASP A 335 -12.23 -1.88 -25.86
C ASP A 335 -11.43 -2.01 -24.55
N PRO A 336 -11.65 -3.08 -23.77
CA PRO A 336 -11.06 -3.22 -22.43
C PRO A 336 -9.54 -3.41 -22.45
N THR A 337 -8.91 -3.48 -23.62
CA THR A 337 -7.44 -3.50 -23.76
C THR A 337 -6.82 -2.11 -23.67
N LYS A 338 -7.61 -1.04 -23.78
CA LYS A 338 -7.15 0.35 -23.72
C LYS A 338 -7.32 0.92 -22.31
N VAL A 339 -6.20 1.17 -21.65
CA VAL A 339 -6.17 1.86 -20.34
C VAL A 339 -6.52 3.34 -20.51
N THR A 340 -7.53 3.79 -19.78
CA THR A 340 -8.07 5.16 -19.83
C THR A 340 -7.73 5.99 -18.60
N ALA A 341 -7.48 5.37 -17.45
CA ALA A 341 -6.97 6.06 -16.26
C ALA A 341 -6.26 5.13 -15.28
N LEU A 342 -5.25 5.67 -14.60
CA LEU A 342 -4.59 5.13 -13.42
C LEU A 342 -4.88 6.06 -12.24
N VAL A 343 -5.51 5.54 -11.19
CA VAL A 343 -5.93 6.31 -10.01
C VAL A 343 -5.25 5.80 -8.76
N ASP A 344 -5.35 6.59 -7.68
CA ASP A 344 -4.82 6.26 -6.36
C ASP A 344 -3.29 6.24 -6.27
N TRP A 345 -2.69 7.39 -6.57
CA TRP A 345 -1.26 7.67 -6.44
C TRP A 345 -0.83 7.99 -5.00
N GLN A 346 -1.71 7.77 -4.02
CA GLN A 346 -1.40 7.98 -2.61
C GLN A 346 -0.27 7.04 -2.18
N LEU A 347 0.68 7.56 -1.39
CA LEU A 347 1.89 6.85 -0.93
C LEU A 347 2.88 6.47 -2.05
N ALA A 348 2.68 6.94 -3.28
CA ALA A 348 3.66 6.74 -4.34
C ALA A 348 4.99 7.39 -3.94
N SER A 349 6.04 6.57 -3.88
CA SER A 349 7.33 6.93 -3.29
C SER A 349 8.47 6.45 -4.17
N ILE A 350 9.59 7.14 -4.11
CA ILE A 350 10.83 6.72 -4.78
C ILE A 350 11.58 5.80 -3.82
N GLU A 351 11.77 4.55 -4.24
CA GLU A 351 12.36 3.48 -3.44
C GLU A 351 13.46 2.74 -4.20
N PRO A 352 14.32 1.96 -3.51
CA PRO A 352 15.21 1.03 -4.17
C PRO A 352 14.43 0.08 -5.10
N ALA A 353 14.91 -0.15 -6.33
CA ALA A 353 14.21 -0.98 -7.31
C ALA A 353 13.82 -2.39 -6.79
N PHE A 354 14.64 -2.98 -5.92
CA PHE A 354 14.33 -4.26 -5.28
C PHE A 354 13.06 -4.25 -4.41
N MET A 355 12.61 -3.10 -3.92
CA MET A 355 11.37 -3.00 -3.14
C MET A 355 10.14 -3.38 -3.97
N TYR A 356 10.24 -3.31 -5.30
CA TYR A 356 9.15 -3.67 -6.22
C TYR A 356 9.25 -5.08 -6.79
N THR A 357 10.23 -5.90 -6.37
CA THR A 357 10.40 -7.24 -6.96
C THR A 357 9.50 -8.31 -6.37
N GLN A 358 8.98 -8.12 -5.16
CA GLN A 358 8.14 -9.11 -4.47
C GLN A 358 6.65 -8.98 -4.84
N ASN A 359 6.19 -7.79 -5.22
CA ASN A 359 4.77 -7.53 -5.45
C ASN A 359 4.44 -7.65 -6.94
N THR A 360 3.85 -8.79 -7.31
CA THR A 360 3.25 -8.96 -8.64
C THR A 360 1.82 -8.43 -8.62
N PRO A 361 1.43 -7.54 -9.55
CA PRO A 361 0.06 -7.08 -9.68
C PRO A 361 -0.97 -8.21 -9.80
N ASP A 362 -2.18 -8.00 -9.31
CA ASP A 362 -3.27 -8.98 -9.27
C ASP A 362 -3.80 -9.40 -10.66
N PHE A 363 -3.44 -8.71 -11.74
CA PHE A 363 -3.71 -9.13 -13.12
C PHE A 363 -2.63 -10.07 -13.69
N ALA A 364 -1.50 -10.21 -13.00
CA ALA A 364 -0.36 -11.03 -13.41
C ALA A 364 0.11 -12.01 -12.30
N SER A 365 -0.56 -12.04 -11.15
CA SER A 365 -0.26 -12.92 -10.04
C SER A 365 -0.67 -14.36 -10.36
N LEU A 366 0.20 -15.32 -10.04
CA LEU A 366 -0.17 -16.73 -10.03
C LEU A 366 -1.09 -17.01 -8.82
N PRO A 367 -2.00 -18.00 -8.91
CA PRO A 367 -2.79 -18.43 -7.75
C PRO A 367 -1.86 -18.90 -6.63
N GLU A 368 -2.20 -18.58 -5.37
CA GLU A 368 -1.52 -19.19 -4.22
C GLU A 368 -1.85 -20.69 -4.20
N GLU A 369 -0.82 -21.54 -4.13
CA GLU A 369 -1.00 -22.97 -3.92
C GLU A 369 -1.56 -23.17 -2.51
N THR A 370 -2.83 -23.56 -2.39
CA THR A 370 -3.38 -23.86 -1.07
C THR A 370 -2.93 -25.27 -0.65
N PRO A 371 -2.64 -25.52 0.64
CA PRO A 371 -2.29 -26.87 1.11
C PRO A 371 -3.37 -27.93 0.83
N ALA A 372 -4.60 -27.52 0.51
CA ALA A 372 -5.68 -28.40 0.11
C ALA A 372 -5.58 -28.89 -1.36
N ASP A 373 -4.74 -28.25 -2.18
CA ASP A 373 -4.49 -28.62 -3.58
C ASP A 373 -3.39 -29.69 -3.73
N ASP A 374 -2.61 -29.94 -2.66
CA ASP A 374 -1.54 -30.96 -2.61
C ASP A 374 -2.06 -32.38 -2.36
N GLU A 375 -3.33 -32.54 -2.00
CA GLU A 375 -3.98 -33.84 -2.17
C GLU A 375 -4.17 -34.08 -3.66
N ASP A 376 -3.32 -34.96 -4.23
CA ASP A 376 -3.45 -35.59 -5.54
C ASP A 376 -4.83 -36.25 -5.66
N THR A 377 -5.85 -35.43 -5.89
CA THR A 377 -7.25 -35.87 -5.98
C THR A 377 -7.52 -36.54 -7.33
N GLY A 378 -6.54 -36.66 -8.22
CA GLY A 378 -6.71 -37.19 -9.57
C GLY A 378 -7.80 -36.46 -10.37
N LYS A 379 -8.23 -35.26 -9.91
CA LYS A 379 -9.29 -34.48 -10.53
C LYS A 379 -8.75 -33.90 -11.83
N GLN A 380 -9.23 -34.43 -12.95
CA GLN A 380 -9.05 -33.77 -14.24
C GLN A 380 -9.71 -32.39 -14.16
N LEU A 381 -8.90 -31.35 -14.36
CA LEU A 381 -9.40 -30.00 -14.54
C LEU A 381 -10.37 -29.99 -15.72
N SER A 382 -11.47 -29.27 -15.57
CA SER A 382 -12.34 -28.95 -16.68
C SER A 382 -11.58 -28.15 -17.74
N ASN A 383 -12.06 -28.17 -18.99
CA ASN A 383 -11.46 -27.38 -20.07
C ASN A 383 -11.41 -25.88 -19.71
N ASP A 384 -12.43 -25.39 -19.01
CA ASP A 384 -12.53 -23.98 -18.58
C ASP A 384 -11.47 -23.64 -17.52
N GLU A 385 -11.24 -24.54 -16.55
CA GLU A 385 -10.18 -24.36 -15.53
C GLU A 385 -8.79 -24.42 -16.17
N GLN A 386 -8.57 -25.33 -17.12
CA GLN A 386 -7.30 -25.42 -17.84
C GLN A 386 -7.05 -24.15 -18.67
N GLN A 387 -8.09 -23.63 -19.34
CA GLN A 387 -8.01 -22.38 -20.08
C GLN A 387 -7.68 -21.20 -19.16
N LEU A 388 -8.35 -21.08 -18.00
CA LEU A 388 -8.08 -20.04 -17.02
C LEU A 388 -6.65 -20.10 -16.48
N ARG A 389 -6.14 -21.29 -16.14
CA ARG A 389 -4.74 -21.48 -15.71
C ARG A 389 -3.75 -21.06 -16.78
N ASN A 390 -4.01 -21.43 -18.04
CA ASN A 390 -3.16 -21.03 -19.16
C ASN A 390 -3.15 -19.50 -19.34
N ASP A 391 -4.32 -18.86 -19.23
CA ASP A 391 -4.48 -17.41 -19.34
C ASP A 391 -3.69 -16.65 -18.26
N ILE A 392 -3.84 -17.07 -17.00
CA ILE A 392 -3.08 -16.51 -15.86
C ILE A 392 -1.57 -16.68 -16.08
N SER A 393 -1.15 -17.86 -16.54
CA SER A 393 0.27 -18.13 -16.85
C SER A 393 0.80 -17.21 -17.96
N ILE A 394 0.02 -16.96 -19.02
CA ILE A 394 0.38 -16.04 -20.10
C ILE A 394 0.52 -14.61 -19.58
N CYS A 395 -0.41 -14.15 -18.73
CA CYS A 395 -0.34 -12.83 -18.12
C CYS A 395 0.91 -12.69 -17.23
N HIS A 396 1.15 -13.65 -16.35
CA HIS A 396 2.34 -13.70 -15.51
C HIS A 396 3.64 -13.65 -16.34
N GLN A 397 3.75 -14.50 -17.36
CA GLN A 397 4.93 -14.54 -18.24
C GLN A 397 5.11 -13.22 -19.00
N THR A 398 4.02 -12.64 -19.50
CA THR A 398 4.05 -11.35 -20.21
C THR A 398 4.58 -10.25 -19.32
N TYR A 399 4.04 -10.14 -18.10
CA TYR A 399 4.51 -9.19 -17.09
C TYR A 399 5.98 -9.43 -16.73
N ASP A 400 6.36 -10.66 -16.39
CA ASP A 400 7.70 -10.98 -15.93
C ASP A 400 8.77 -10.73 -17.01
N VAL A 401 8.47 -11.07 -18.26
CA VAL A 401 9.35 -10.79 -19.41
C VAL A 401 9.57 -9.28 -19.57
N ILE A 402 8.52 -8.46 -19.46
CA ILE A 402 8.67 -7.00 -19.59
C ILE A 402 9.48 -6.44 -18.41
N MET A 403 9.15 -6.84 -17.18
CA MET A 403 9.89 -6.39 -16.00
C MET A 403 11.38 -6.77 -16.05
N ARG A 404 11.72 -7.96 -16.56
CA ARG A 404 13.12 -8.42 -16.67
C ARG A 404 13.84 -7.91 -17.92
N LEU A 405 13.16 -7.73 -19.05
CA LEU A 405 13.82 -7.44 -20.32
C LEU A 405 13.66 -6.00 -20.80
N LYS A 406 12.64 -5.26 -20.36
CA LYS A 406 12.42 -3.87 -20.79
C LYS A 406 12.88 -2.85 -19.77
N ILE A 407 12.72 -3.15 -18.47
CA ILE A 407 13.02 -2.21 -17.40
C ILE A 407 14.41 -2.48 -16.81
N PRO A 408 15.47 -1.70 -17.12
CA PRO A 408 16.84 -2.05 -16.73
C PRO A 408 17.06 -2.08 -15.21
N LYS A 409 16.46 -1.14 -14.47
CA LYS A 409 16.54 -1.08 -13.00
C LYS A 409 15.93 -2.33 -12.35
N MET A 410 14.77 -2.77 -12.85
CA MET A 410 14.10 -4.00 -12.37
C MET A 410 14.79 -5.28 -12.82
N ARG A 411 15.41 -5.29 -14.00
CA ARG A 411 16.21 -6.43 -14.49
C ARG A 411 17.32 -6.81 -13.52
N ILE A 412 18.02 -5.80 -12.98
CA ILE A 412 19.11 -6.05 -12.03
C ILE A 412 18.53 -6.62 -10.74
N ALA A 413 17.52 -5.97 -10.17
CA ALA A 413 16.91 -6.40 -8.92
C ALA A 413 16.28 -7.80 -9.01
N LYS A 414 15.52 -8.11 -10.06
CA LYS A 414 14.86 -9.43 -10.27
C LYS A 414 15.82 -10.60 -10.52
N ARG A 415 17.11 -10.34 -10.77
CA ARG A 415 18.12 -11.40 -10.96
C ARG A 415 18.74 -11.86 -9.65
N LEU A 416 18.64 -11.03 -8.60
CA LEU A 416 19.22 -11.35 -7.31
C LEU A 416 18.26 -12.21 -6.48
N ASN A 417 18.84 -13.00 -5.58
CA ASN A 417 18.06 -13.85 -4.68
C ASN A 417 17.20 -12.96 -3.76
N PRO A 418 15.86 -13.16 -3.71
CA PRO A 418 14.97 -12.32 -2.90
C PRO A 418 15.34 -12.23 -1.41
N THR A 419 16.01 -13.26 -0.87
CA THR A 419 16.46 -13.30 0.54
C THR A 419 17.38 -12.11 0.89
N LEU A 420 18.12 -11.56 -0.08
CA LEU A 420 18.94 -10.36 0.10
C LEU A 420 18.13 -9.11 0.46
N PHE A 421 16.83 -9.08 0.12
CA PHE A 421 15.99 -7.89 0.25
C PHE A 421 14.97 -7.99 1.38
N ARG A 422 14.65 -9.19 1.88
CA ARG A 422 13.56 -9.40 2.86
C ARG A 422 13.73 -8.58 4.13
N LEU A 423 14.95 -8.36 4.62
CA LEU A 423 15.18 -7.47 5.77
C LEU A 423 14.74 -6.02 5.48
N PHE A 424 14.94 -5.52 4.26
CA PHE A 424 14.49 -4.18 3.88
C PHE A 424 12.96 -4.05 3.84
N HIS A 425 12.25 -5.15 3.59
CA HIS A 425 10.79 -5.18 3.57
C HIS A 425 10.15 -5.27 4.96
N TYR A 426 10.80 -5.96 5.91
CA TYR A 426 10.13 -6.40 7.14
C TYR A 426 10.77 -5.89 8.44
N CYS A 427 11.99 -5.35 8.43
CA CYS A 427 12.69 -4.99 9.67
C CYS A 427 11.98 -3.92 10.51
N PHE A 428 11.09 -3.11 9.94
CA PHE A 428 10.40 -2.02 10.64
C PHE A 428 9.01 -2.40 11.19
N THR A 429 8.63 -3.67 11.10
CA THR A 429 7.33 -4.18 11.56
C THR A 429 7.46 -5.29 12.60
N THR A 430 8.66 -5.49 13.19
CA THR A 430 8.97 -6.61 14.09
C THR A 430 7.96 -6.78 15.22
N TRP A 431 7.61 -5.71 15.94
CA TRP A 431 6.67 -5.79 17.05
C TRP A 431 5.27 -6.20 16.60
N ARG A 432 4.79 -5.58 15.51
CA ARG A 432 3.46 -5.81 14.95
C ARG A 432 3.30 -7.25 14.50
N ASP A 433 4.29 -7.78 13.79
CA ASP A 433 4.23 -9.08 13.13
C ASP A 433 4.68 -10.23 14.06
N GLY A 434 5.43 -9.92 15.12
CA GLY A 434 5.96 -10.87 16.10
C GLY A 434 7.43 -11.22 15.84
N ALA A 435 8.16 -11.59 16.90
CA ALA A 435 9.60 -11.87 16.82
C ALA A 435 9.98 -12.95 15.78
N PRO A 436 9.22 -14.05 15.59
CA PRO A 436 9.59 -15.08 14.62
C PRO A 436 9.59 -14.60 13.17
N ALA A 437 8.75 -13.62 12.82
CA ALA A 437 8.64 -13.14 11.44
C ALA A 437 10.01 -12.63 10.94
N ILE A 438 10.61 -11.67 11.67
CA ILE A 438 11.92 -11.12 11.30
C ILE A 438 13.07 -12.10 11.61
N ARG A 439 12.92 -12.93 12.65
CA ARG A 439 13.95 -13.91 13.01
C ARG A 439 14.09 -14.99 11.94
N GLN A 440 12.99 -15.45 11.35
CA GLN A 440 13.03 -16.38 10.23
C GLN A 440 13.78 -15.78 9.03
N GLU A 441 13.56 -14.50 8.72
CA GLU A 441 14.29 -13.85 7.61
C GLU A 441 15.80 -13.76 7.86
N LEU A 442 16.22 -13.52 9.10
CA LEU A 442 17.63 -13.55 9.47
C LEU A 442 18.21 -14.96 9.37
N LEU A 443 17.46 -16.00 9.76
CA LEU A 443 17.88 -17.40 9.67
C LEU A 443 17.97 -17.88 8.21
N ASP A 444 16.99 -17.54 7.38
CA ASP A 444 16.98 -17.85 5.95
C ASP A 444 18.19 -17.24 5.26
N LEU A 445 18.45 -15.94 5.50
CA LEU A 445 19.61 -15.25 4.96
C LEU A 445 20.92 -15.86 5.47
N ARG A 446 21.00 -16.20 6.77
CA ARG A 446 22.16 -16.86 7.35
C ARG A 446 22.45 -18.19 6.67
N SER A 447 21.43 -19.01 6.42
CA SER A 447 21.60 -20.34 5.82
C SER A 447 22.15 -20.28 4.38
N GLN A 448 21.85 -19.20 3.66
CA GLN A 448 22.29 -18.95 2.28
C GLN A 448 23.53 -18.05 2.20
N TRP A 449 24.13 -17.62 3.32
CA TRP A 449 25.16 -16.57 3.34
C TRP A 449 26.35 -16.86 2.41
N THR A 450 26.88 -18.08 2.46
CA THR A 450 28.01 -18.51 1.63
C THR A 450 27.62 -18.67 0.16
N GLU A 451 26.41 -19.18 -0.12
CA GLU A 451 25.89 -19.35 -1.50
C GLU A 451 25.66 -18.00 -2.19
N LEU A 452 25.26 -16.99 -1.41
CA LEU A 452 25.08 -15.62 -1.88
C LEU A 452 26.40 -14.85 -2.03
N GLU A 453 27.54 -15.49 -1.78
CA GLU A 453 28.89 -14.92 -1.89
C GLU A 453 29.09 -13.65 -1.05
N LEU A 454 28.37 -13.54 0.08
CA LEU A 454 28.47 -12.39 0.99
C LEU A 454 29.79 -12.41 1.78
N PRO A 455 30.39 -11.25 2.07
CA PRO A 455 31.69 -11.19 2.72
C PRO A 455 31.61 -11.60 4.19
N GLY A 456 32.63 -12.33 4.66
CA GLY A 456 32.77 -12.72 6.06
C GLY A 456 31.70 -13.69 6.53
N GLU A 457 31.50 -13.75 7.85
CA GLU A 457 30.43 -14.53 8.46
C GLU A 457 29.17 -13.67 8.64
N CYS A 458 27.99 -14.31 8.63
CA CYS A 458 26.73 -13.63 8.90
C CYS A 458 26.76 -13.00 10.30
N PRO A 459 26.46 -11.69 10.45
CA PRO A 459 26.46 -11.03 11.76
C PRO A 459 25.46 -11.64 12.76
N TYR A 460 24.35 -12.20 12.27
CA TYR A 460 23.37 -12.84 13.14
C TYR A 460 23.81 -14.26 13.52
N VAL A 461 24.21 -14.43 14.78
CA VAL A 461 24.63 -15.73 15.34
C VAL A 461 23.76 -16.09 16.55
N PRO A 462 22.55 -16.64 16.34
CA PRO A 462 21.70 -17.11 17.42
C PRO A 462 22.35 -18.24 18.21
N THR A 463 22.06 -18.25 19.50
CA THR A 463 22.35 -19.32 20.44
C THR A 463 21.40 -20.51 20.24
N GLU A 464 21.78 -21.68 20.75
CA GLU A 464 20.93 -22.88 20.71
C GLU A 464 19.58 -22.66 21.40
N GLU A 465 19.56 -21.88 22.49
CA GLU A 465 18.32 -21.56 23.19
C GLU A 465 17.42 -20.64 22.35
N GLU A 466 17.99 -19.66 21.64
CA GLU A 466 17.21 -18.82 20.70
C GLU A 466 16.63 -19.62 19.55
N LEU A 467 17.38 -20.61 19.01
CA LEU A 467 16.88 -21.50 17.97
C LEU A 467 15.73 -22.38 18.48
N ARG A 468 15.86 -22.93 19.69
CA ARG A 468 14.81 -23.73 20.32
C ARG A 468 13.54 -22.90 20.58
N GLN A 469 13.71 -21.68 21.08
CA GLN A 469 12.60 -20.75 21.28
C GLN A 469 11.96 -20.34 19.96
N HIS A 470 12.77 -20.04 18.93
CA HIS A 470 12.29 -19.71 17.60
C HIS A 470 11.46 -20.84 17.01
N ALA A 471 11.92 -22.09 17.07
CA ALA A 471 11.19 -23.24 16.53
C ALA A 471 9.76 -23.32 17.11
N ALA A 472 9.61 -23.19 18.43
CA ALA A 472 8.30 -23.21 19.09
C ALA A 472 7.44 -21.98 18.72
N GLN A 473 8.03 -20.78 18.71
CA GLN A 473 7.30 -19.55 18.37
C GLN A 473 6.91 -19.50 16.88
N TYR A 474 7.73 -20.06 16.00
CA TYR A 474 7.52 -20.06 14.56
C TYR A 474 6.40 -21.01 14.15
N GLU A 475 6.28 -22.17 14.80
CA GLU A 475 5.13 -23.08 14.62
C GLU A 475 3.80 -22.37 14.97
N ASP A 476 3.77 -21.64 16.09
CA ASP A 476 2.61 -20.86 16.50
C ASP A 476 2.30 -19.72 15.50
N PHE A 477 3.35 -19.04 15.02
CA PHE A 477 3.25 -18.00 14.00
C PHE A 477 2.65 -18.56 12.71
N GLU A 478 3.21 -19.66 12.17
CA GLU A 478 2.72 -20.31 10.95
C GLU A 478 1.28 -20.80 11.10
N THR A 479 0.94 -21.38 12.26
CA THR A 479 -0.42 -21.81 12.57
C THR A 479 -1.40 -20.63 12.47
N MET A 480 -1.05 -19.48 13.05
CA MET A 480 -1.90 -18.28 12.95
C MET A 480 -1.96 -17.73 11.52
N GLN A 481 -0.87 -17.74 10.75
CA GLN A 481 -0.88 -17.29 9.36
C GLN A 481 -1.76 -18.19 8.48
N LYS A 482 -1.63 -19.52 8.62
CA LYS A 482 -2.48 -20.49 7.93
C LYS A 482 -3.96 -20.31 8.29
N LEU A 483 -4.25 -20.09 9.58
CA LEU A 483 -5.60 -19.79 10.03
C LEU A 483 -6.15 -18.49 9.43
N LYS A 484 -5.35 -17.42 9.37
CA LYS A 484 -5.74 -16.17 8.70
C LYS A 484 -6.02 -16.37 7.22
N ALA A 485 -5.16 -17.10 6.51
CA ALA A 485 -5.35 -17.39 5.09
C ALA A 485 -6.62 -18.21 4.85
N TRP A 486 -6.87 -19.24 5.66
CA TRP A 486 -8.08 -20.04 5.60
C TRP A 486 -9.35 -19.20 5.87
N LEU A 487 -9.32 -18.30 6.86
CA LEU A 487 -10.44 -17.39 7.14
C LEU A 487 -10.68 -16.43 5.97
N GLN A 488 -9.63 -15.88 5.37
CA GLN A 488 -9.75 -15.00 4.19
C GLN A 488 -10.42 -15.72 3.03
N ALA A 489 -9.95 -16.93 2.69
CA ALA A 489 -10.51 -17.74 1.62
C ALA A 489 -11.96 -18.16 1.90
N SER A 490 -12.26 -18.58 3.13
CA SER A 490 -13.56 -19.15 3.49
C SER A 490 -14.64 -18.11 3.74
N LEU A 491 -14.28 -16.93 4.26
CA LEU A 491 -15.23 -15.89 4.69
C LEU A 491 -15.24 -14.65 3.79
N GLN A 492 -14.40 -14.61 2.75
CA GLN A 492 -14.23 -13.45 1.85
C GLN A 492 -13.87 -12.17 2.60
N ILE A 493 -13.06 -12.30 3.64
CA ILE A 493 -12.54 -11.18 4.42
C ILE A 493 -11.16 -10.79 3.91
N SER A 494 -10.79 -9.53 4.14
CA SER A 494 -9.43 -9.07 3.89
C SER A 494 -8.46 -9.47 5.00
N SER A 495 -7.16 -9.24 4.78
CA SER A 495 -6.09 -9.66 5.69
C SER A 495 -6.05 -8.92 7.03
N ASP A 496 -6.66 -7.74 7.13
CA ASP A 496 -6.85 -7.01 8.38
C ASP A 496 -8.20 -7.32 9.05
N GLY A 497 -8.97 -8.24 8.48
CA GLY A 497 -10.29 -8.63 8.96
C GLY A 497 -11.41 -7.68 8.54
N TRP A 498 -11.20 -6.77 7.58
CA TRP A 498 -12.28 -5.98 7.01
C TRP A 498 -13.25 -6.83 6.19
N VAL A 499 -14.53 -6.52 6.33
CA VAL A 499 -15.67 -7.17 5.68
C VAL A 499 -16.66 -6.10 5.18
N PRO A 500 -17.19 -6.22 3.95
CA PRO A 500 -18.27 -5.36 3.47
C PRO A 500 -19.52 -5.44 4.36
N ASN A 501 -20.25 -4.34 4.49
CA ASN A 501 -21.44 -4.30 5.35
C ASN A 501 -22.56 -5.23 4.87
N GLU A 502 -22.65 -5.45 3.57
CA GLU A 502 -23.67 -6.28 2.91
C GLU A 502 -23.61 -7.74 3.37
N ILE A 503 -22.42 -8.23 3.72
CA ILE A 503 -22.20 -9.63 4.13
C ILE A 503 -21.78 -9.76 5.60
N TRP A 504 -21.69 -8.65 6.34
CA TRP A 504 -21.12 -8.66 7.69
C TRP A 504 -21.80 -9.64 8.64
N ASP A 505 -23.14 -9.65 8.71
CA ASP A 505 -23.84 -10.47 9.70
C ASP A 505 -23.59 -11.97 9.44
N ALA A 506 -23.62 -12.38 8.16
CA ALA A 506 -23.29 -13.74 7.73
C ALA A 506 -21.81 -14.07 7.98
N ALA A 507 -20.88 -13.19 7.60
CA ALA A 507 -19.44 -13.38 7.81
C ALA A 507 -19.09 -13.47 9.30
N LYS A 508 -19.72 -12.65 10.15
CA LYS A 508 -19.52 -12.68 11.60
C LYS A 508 -20.08 -13.94 12.24
N GLU A 509 -21.23 -14.42 11.79
CA GLU A 509 -21.79 -15.70 12.25
C GLU A 509 -20.88 -16.88 11.86
N ALA A 510 -20.47 -16.92 10.59
CA ALA A 510 -19.54 -17.93 10.09
C ALA A 510 -18.17 -17.88 10.81
N TYR A 511 -17.65 -16.68 11.08
CA TYR A 511 -16.44 -16.46 11.88
C TYR A 511 -16.57 -17.06 13.30
N ARG A 512 -17.72 -16.87 13.95
CA ARG A 512 -17.99 -17.43 15.28
C ARG A 512 -18.18 -18.94 15.26
N ALA A 513 -18.75 -19.48 14.19
CA ALA A 513 -18.85 -20.92 13.99
C ALA A 513 -17.46 -21.54 13.82
N ALA A 514 -16.63 -20.94 12.97
CA ALA A 514 -15.24 -21.33 12.76
C ALA A 514 -14.43 -21.27 14.06
N TYR A 515 -14.62 -20.24 14.89
CA TYR A 515 -13.99 -20.15 16.21
C TYR A 515 -14.38 -21.32 17.12
N LYS A 516 -15.67 -21.68 17.16
CA LYS A 516 -16.14 -22.81 17.96
C LYS A 516 -15.51 -24.12 17.49
N GLU A 517 -15.51 -24.37 16.19
CA GLU A 517 -14.91 -25.56 15.60
C GLU A 517 -13.41 -25.66 15.94
N TRP A 518 -12.67 -24.56 15.78
CA TRP A 518 -11.26 -24.47 16.16
C TRP A 518 -11.02 -24.83 17.63
N ILE A 519 -11.85 -24.32 18.55
CA ILE A 519 -11.75 -24.62 19.98
C ILE A 519 -12.14 -26.07 20.30
N GLU A 520 -13.12 -26.66 19.60
CA GLU A 520 -13.46 -28.08 19.77
C GLU A 520 -12.31 -28.98 19.29
N THR A 521 -11.71 -28.70 18.13
CA THR A 521 -10.52 -29.41 17.64
C THR A 521 -9.35 -29.33 18.63
N ALA A 522 -9.13 -28.16 19.25
CA ALA A 522 -8.14 -28.00 20.30
C ALA A 522 -8.47 -28.84 21.55
N ARG A 523 -9.75 -28.95 21.93
CA ARG A 523 -10.15 -29.79 23.07
C ARG A 523 -9.91 -31.28 22.81
N GLU A 524 -10.15 -31.74 21.60
CA GLU A 524 -9.86 -33.12 21.18
C GLU A 524 -8.36 -33.40 21.14
N SER A 525 -7.57 -32.44 20.64
CA SER A 525 -6.10 -32.50 20.66
C SER A 525 -5.59 -32.59 22.10
N GLU A 526 -6.06 -31.70 23.00
CA GLU A 526 -5.70 -31.70 24.42
C GLU A 526 -6.08 -33.02 25.12
N ALA A 527 -7.28 -33.56 24.86
CA ALA A 527 -7.74 -34.83 25.43
C ALA A 527 -6.93 -36.04 24.96
N SER A 528 -6.35 -35.97 23.76
CA SER A 528 -5.48 -37.01 23.18
C SER A 528 -3.99 -36.81 23.47
N GLY A 529 -3.62 -35.78 24.25
CA GLY A 529 -2.25 -35.47 24.64
C GLY A 529 -1.44 -34.72 23.56
N GLY A 530 -2.11 -34.06 22.62
CA GLY A 530 -1.49 -33.18 21.63
C GLY A 530 -1.05 -31.83 22.21
N ASP A 531 -0.25 -31.09 21.44
CA ASP A 531 0.33 -29.80 21.87
C ASP A 531 -0.67 -28.62 21.80
N MET A 532 -1.73 -28.74 21.00
CA MET A 532 -2.73 -27.68 20.85
C MET A 532 -3.77 -27.73 21.99
N THR A 533 -3.51 -26.99 23.07
CA THR A 533 -4.47 -26.81 24.18
C THR A 533 -5.55 -25.78 23.86
N VAL A 534 -6.70 -25.82 24.56
CA VAL A 534 -7.76 -24.79 24.42
C VAL A 534 -7.21 -23.38 24.71
N GLY A 535 -6.34 -23.24 25.71
CA GLY A 535 -5.74 -21.95 26.07
C GLY A 535 -4.76 -21.42 25.01
N LYS A 536 -4.03 -22.31 24.33
CA LYS A 536 -3.16 -21.96 23.19
C LYS A 536 -4.00 -21.56 21.98
N ALA A 537 -5.02 -22.35 21.66
CA ALA A 537 -5.94 -22.11 20.55
C ALA A 537 -6.67 -20.77 20.65
N ASP A 538 -7.14 -20.37 21.85
CA ASP A 538 -7.79 -19.07 22.09
C ASP A 538 -6.84 -17.88 21.81
N LYS A 539 -5.56 -18.02 22.16
CA LYS A 539 -4.54 -16.98 21.94
C LYS A 539 -4.10 -16.86 20.49
N LEU A 540 -4.11 -17.97 19.75
CA LEU A 540 -3.79 -17.99 18.31
C LEU A 540 -4.94 -17.48 17.43
N TRP A 541 -6.14 -17.31 17.98
CA TRP A 541 -7.28 -16.84 17.20
C TRP A 541 -7.11 -15.35 16.79
N PRO A 542 -7.14 -15.03 15.49
CA PRO A 542 -6.52 -13.81 14.96
C PRO A 542 -7.30 -12.51 15.22
N TYR A 543 -8.63 -12.55 15.40
CA TYR A 543 -9.44 -11.35 15.59
C TYR A 543 -10.39 -11.44 16.80
N ASP A 544 -10.93 -10.30 17.24
CA ASP A 544 -11.62 -10.15 18.53
C ASP A 544 -13.14 -10.35 18.47
N ALA A 545 -13.74 -10.44 17.27
CA ALA A 545 -15.18 -10.60 17.05
C ALA A 545 -15.74 -12.02 17.37
N ARG A 546 -15.29 -12.62 18.47
CA ARG A 546 -15.65 -13.97 18.94
C ARG A 546 -17.12 -14.09 19.38
#